data_AF-A0A915JI90-F1
#
_entry.id   AF-A0A915JI90-F1
#
_cell.length_a   1.000
_cell.length_b   1.000
_cell.length_c   1.000
_cell.angle_alpha   90.00
_cell.angle_beta   90.00
_cell.angle_gamma   90.00
#
_symmetry.space_group_name_H-M   'P 1'
#
loop_
_entity.id
_entity.type
_entity.pdbx_description
1 polymer ?
#
loop_
_entity_poly.entity_id
_entity_poly.type
_entity_poly.pdbx_seq_one_letter_code
_entity_poly.pdbx_strand_id
1 'polypeptide(L)'
;HQNNSLDVCFFCQSSQEGLDGRPEKFLCCFSCGFKAHPTCMGYCSDLASRCRLYDWQCSDCKLCCLCSSAENPESLLLCDECDRGYHTYCHKPPVNEKPVGKWSCKDCSSLQTKPKISPKSEIEVTKRSILIQNTVESVGCSSGENSNQAAFTPNSHCHNQVNHQQSSTQNLSLPFIDDNPLIKQAAKEAHGWNVEQVFNFISQLGFADQAIAFRREEIDGQALLLLKRSDVLSMLSLKLGPALKIHRRLSILQSLVLGVGEPNDHN
;
A
#
# COMPACT_ATOMS: atom_id res chain seq x y z
N HIS A 1 22.49 2.18 -13.97
CA HIS A 1 21.86 1.55 -12.80
C HIS A 1 22.08 2.44 -11.59
N GLN A 2 21.08 2.52 -10.70
CA GLN A 2 21.00 3.31 -9.46
C GLN A 2 20.50 4.75 -9.62
N ASN A 3 19.17 4.88 -9.67
CA ASN A 3 18.48 6.12 -9.33
C ASN A 3 18.12 6.00 -7.83
N ASN A 4 18.88 6.66 -6.98
CA ASN A 4 18.83 6.55 -5.52
C ASN A 4 17.65 7.38 -4.96
N SER A 5 16.41 6.93 -5.16
CA SER A 5 15.27 7.43 -4.39
C SER A 5 15.33 6.80 -3.01
N LEU A 6 15.50 7.63 -1.98
CA LEU A 6 15.70 7.22 -0.57
C LEU A 6 14.83 5.98 -0.24
N ASP A 7 15.50 4.86 0.05
CA ASP A 7 14.88 3.57 0.38
C ASP A 7 14.34 3.61 1.82
N VAL A 8 13.32 4.44 2.06
CA VAL A 8 12.71 4.65 3.37
C VAL A 8 11.21 4.43 3.34
N CYS A 9 10.67 3.93 4.45
CA CYS A 9 9.23 3.79 4.65
C CYS A 9 8.56 5.15 4.77
N PHE A 10 7.45 5.36 4.06
CA PHE A 10 6.70 6.61 4.12
C PHE A 10 6.14 6.95 5.50
N PHE A 11 5.83 5.94 6.32
CA PHE A 11 5.18 6.15 7.62
C PHE A 11 6.18 6.43 8.74
N CYS A 12 7.26 5.65 8.81
CA CYS A 12 8.24 5.73 9.91
C CYS A 12 9.60 6.32 9.50
N GLN A 13 9.83 6.59 8.21
CA GLN A 13 11.09 7.10 7.65
C GLN A 13 12.32 6.20 7.87
N SER A 14 12.16 5.03 8.49
CA SER A 14 13.21 4.01 8.61
C SER A 14 13.40 3.26 7.30
N SER A 15 14.65 2.90 7.01
CA SER A 15 15.02 2.09 5.85
C SER A 15 14.97 0.57 6.11
N GLN A 16 14.90 0.17 7.38
CA GLN A 16 15.06 -1.23 7.77
C GLN A 16 13.97 -1.71 8.72
N GLU A 17 13.60 -0.90 9.72
CA GLU A 17 12.78 -1.35 10.84
C GLU A 17 11.32 -0.93 10.69
N GLY A 18 10.45 -1.93 10.79
CA GLY A 18 9.00 -1.79 10.87
C GLY A 18 8.55 -1.17 12.20
N LEU A 19 7.23 -1.10 12.37
CA LEU A 19 6.62 -0.52 13.57
C LEU A 19 6.94 -1.33 14.85
N ASP A 20 7.23 -2.61 14.71
CA ASP A 20 7.61 -3.51 15.81
C ASP A 20 9.11 -3.50 16.14
N GLY A 21 9.88 -2.61 15.50
CA GLY A 21 11.33 -2.52 15.66
C GLY A 21 12.11 -3.68 15.03
N ARG A 22 11.45 -4.51 14.21
CA ARG A 22 12.11 -5.62 13.52
C ARG A 22 12.45 -5.24 12.08
N PRO A 23 13.53 -5.81 11.51
CA PRO A 23 13.81 -5.66 10.09
C PRO A 23 12.62 -6.14 9.24
N GLU A 24 12.06 -5.23 8.44
CA GLU A 24 10.88 -5.49 7.64
C GLU A 24 11.07 -4.94 6.22
N LYS A 25 10.83 -5.77 5.22
CA LYS A 25 10.92 -5.32 3.82
C LYS A 25 9.74 -4.41 3.48
N PHE A 26 9.93 -3.39 2.66
CA PHE A 26 8.81 -2.58 2.15
C PHE A 26 7.87 -3.39 1.26
N LEU A 27 6.59 -3.04 1.30
CA LEU A 27 5.72 -3.18 0.13
C LEU A 27 5.91 -1.96 -0.76
N CYS A 28 6.07 -2.22 -2.06
CA CYS A 28 6.29 -1.21 -3.08
C CYS A 28 5.08 -1.16 -4.00
N CYS A 29 4.38 -0.02 -4.07
CA CYS A 29 3.28 0.12 -5.02
C CYS A 29 3.83 0.10 -6.44
N PHE A 30 3.37 -0.84 -7.26
CA PHE A 30 3.76 -1.00 -8.65
C PHE A 30 3.48 0.26 -9.48
N SER A 31 2.33 0.88 -9.26
CA SER A 31 1.96 2.08 -10.02
C SER A 31 2.79 3.28 -9.60
N CYS A 32 3.10 3.44 -8.31
CA CYS A 32 3.56 4.72 -7.79
C CYS A 32 4.85 4.75 -6.98
N GLY A 33 5.55 3.62 -6.90
CA GLY A 33 6.78 3.52 -6.11
C GLY A 33 6.57 3.78 -4.62
N PHE A 34 5.34 3.70 -4.11
CA PHE A 34 5.05 3.88 -2.68
C PHE A 34 5.79 2.84 -1.88
N LYS A 35 6.67 3.23 -0.97
CA LYS A 35 7.35 2.30 -0.07
C LYS A 35 6.78 2.45 1.32
N ALA A 36 6.31 1.34 1.89
CA ALA A 36 5.85 1.30 3.26
C ALA A 36 6.13 -0.07 3.87
N HIS A 37 6.54 -0.07 5.13
CA HIS A 37 6.55 -1.28 5.95
C HIS A 37 5.12 -1.80 6.12
N PRO A 38 4.86 -3.11 5.89
CA PRO A 38 3.55 -3.70 6.14
C PRO A 38 3.01 -3.44 7.54
N THR A 39 3.82 -3.57 8.60
CA THR A 39 3.38 -3.25 9.97
C THR A 39 2.96 -1.79 10.13
N CYS A 40 3.65 -0.85 9.47
CA CYS A 40 3.25 0.55 9.46
C CYS A 40 1.93 0.82 8.70
N MET A 41 1.53 -0.08 7.79
CA MET A 41 0.21 -0.07 7.15
C MET A 41 -0.85 -0.85 7.95
N GLY A 42 -0.48 -1.44 9.08
CA GLY A 42 -1.35 -2.33 9.86
C GLY A 42 -1.57 -3.69 9.20
N TYR A 43 -0.73 -4.08 8.24
CA TYR A 43 -0.82 -5.40 7.60
C TYR A 43 -0.17 -6.46 8.48
N CYS A 44 -0.77 -7.64 8.53
CA CYS A 44 -0.12 -8.81 9.09
C CYS A 44 0.90 -9.41 8.09
N SER A 45 1.83 -10.22 8.60
CA SER A 45 2.85 -10.91 7.79
C SER A 45 2.26 -11.74 6.64
N ASP A 46 1.14 -12.41 6.87
CA ASP A 46 0.49 -13.26 5.85
C ASP A 46 -0.12 -12.45 4.70
N LEU A 47 -0.76 -11.32 5.02
CA LEU A 47 -1.26 -10.38 4.01
C LEU A 47 -0.09 -9.80 3.23
N ALA A 48 0.94 -9.31 3.92
CA ALA A 48 2.13 -8.74 3.31
C ALA A 48 2.82 -9.73 2.35
N SER A 49 2.96 -10.99 2.78
CA SER A 49 3.55 -12.06 1.98
C SER A 49 2.75 -12.30 0.69
N ARG A 50 1.42 -12.29 0.77
CA ARG A 50 0.57 -12.42 -0.41
C ARG A 50 0.66 -11.22 -1.33
N CYS A 51 0.70 -10.00 -0.78
CA CYS A 51 0.86 -8.78 -1.57
C CYS A 51 2.14 -8.74 -2.38
N ARG A 52 3.21 -9.42 -1.95
CA ARG A 52 4.48 -9.53 -2.70
C ARG A 52 4.42 -10.44 -3.92
N LEU A 53 3.37 -11.25 -4.07
CA LEU A 53 3.27 -12.24 -5.15
C LEU A 53 2.78 -11.64 -6.48
N TYR A 54 2.45 -10.35 -6.52
CA TYR A 54 1.93 -9.66 -7.69
C TYR A 54 2.24 -8.16 -7.61
N ASP A 55 1.85 -7.43 -8.65
CA ASP A 55 1.98 -5.98 -8.76
C ASP A 55 1.02 -5.27 -7.80
N TRP A 56 1.34 -5.30 -6.51
CA TRP A 56 0.54 -4.65 -5.47
C TRP A 56 0.47 -3.15 -5.71
N GLN A 57 -0.72 -2.57 -5.50
CA GLN A 57 -0.97 -1.14 -5.59
C GLN A 57 -1.29 -0.60 -4.20
N CYS A 58 -0.87 0.63 -3.85
CA CYS A 58 -1.31 1.25 -2.60
C CYS A 58 -2.80 1.63 -2.65
N SER A 59 -3.36 2.04 -1.51
CA SER A 59 -4.76 2.49 -1.38
C SER A 59 -5.18 3.57 -2.37
N ASP A 60 -4.23 4.36 -2.87
CA ASP A 60 -4.50 5.50 -3.77
C ASP A 60 -4.42 5.14 -5.24
N CYS A 61 -3.71 4.05 -5.56
CA CYS A 61 -3.54 3.57 -6.92
C CYS A 61 -4.38 2.33 -7.19
N LYS A 62 -5.20 1.89 -6.23
CA LYS A 62 -5.93 0.65 -6.32
C LYS A 62 -6.94 0.70 -7.47
N LEU A 63 -6.88 -0.31 -8.32
CA LEU A 63 -7.87 -0.54 -9.37
C LEU A 63 -8.74 -1.74 -9.03
N CYS A 64 -9.96 -1.75 -9.54
CA CYS A 64 -10.79 -2.95 -9.56
C CYS A 64 -10.15 -4.02 -10.45
N CYS A 65 -9.96 -5.24 -9.96
CA CYS A 65 -9.33 -6.33 -10.72
C CYS A 65 -10.15 -6.84 -11.90
N LEU A 66 -11.41 -6.40 -12.05
CA LEU A 66 -12.31 -6.90 -13.10
C LEU A 66 -12.60 -5.87 -14.19
N CYS A 67 -12.64 -4.57 -13.85
CA CYS A 67 -12.83 -3.50 -14.83
C CYS A 67 -11.60 -2.60 -15.00
N SER A 68 -10.53 -2.82 -14.22
CA SER A 68 -9.28 -2.05 -14.24
C SER A 68 -9.48 -0.54 -14.04
N SER A 69 -10.58 -0.14 -13.38
CA SER A 69 -10.93 1.27 -13.13
C SER A 69 -10.85 1.60 -11.63
N ALA A 70 -10.53 2.86 -11.33
CA ALA A 70 -10.59 3.48 -10.00
C ALA A 70 -11.87 4.31 -9.78
N GLU A 71 -12.77 4.34 -10.78
CA GLU A 71 -14.02 5.10 -10.71
C GLU A 71 -14.93 4.55 -9.59
N ASN A 72 -15.65 5.43 -8.91
CA ASN A 72 -16.52 5.08 -7.77
C ASN A 72 -15.78 4.40 -6.61
N PRO A 73 -14.75 5.06 -6.02
CA PRO A 73 -13.93 4.49 -4.95
C PRO A 73 -14.74 4.09 -3.71
N GLU A 74 -15.88 4.74 -3.46
CA GLU A 74 -16.80 4.38 -2.37
C GLU A 74 -17.38 2.97 -2.50
N SER A 75 -17.40 2.40 -3.70
CA SER A 75 -17.87 1.04 -3.98
C SER A 75 -16.72 0.03 -4.12
N LEU A 76 -15.46 0.47 -4.04
CA LEU A 76 -14.29 -0.38 -4.20
C LEU A 76 -13.96 -1.07 -2.87
N LEU A 77 -14.20 -2.37 -2.80
CA LEU A 77 -13.84 -3.22 -1.65
C LEU A 77 -12.40 -3.70 -1.78
N LEU A 78 -11.68 -3.73 -0.66
CA LEU A 78 -10.35 -4.33 -0.56
C LEU A 78 -10.46 -5.68 0.14
N CYS A 79 -9.85 -6.71 -0.42
CA CYS A 79 -9.81 -8.03 0.20
C CYS A 79 -8.87 -8.02 1.42
N ASP A 80 -9.32 -8.41 2.61
CA ASP A 80 -8.45 -8.45 3.81
C ASP A 80 -7.34 -9.51 3.73
N GLU A 81 -7.47 -10.43 2.78
CA GLU A 81 -6.55 -11.54 2.59
C GLU A 81 -5.52 -11.27 1.49
N CYS A 82 -5.82 -10.42 0.50
CA CYS A 82 -4.84 -10.12 -0.55
C CYS A 82 -4.88 -8.67 -1.03
N ASP A 83 -5.54 -7.77 -0.34
CA ASP A 83 -5.59 -6.34 -0.63
C ASP A 83 -5.96 -5.97 -2.08
N ARG A 84 -6.54 -6.90 -2.86
CA ARG A 84 -7.02 -6.64 -4.23
C ARG A 84 -8.35 -5.89 -4.18
N GLY A 85 -8.50 -4.95 -5.11
CA GLY A 85 -9.69 -4.12 -5.23
C GLY A 85 -10.78 -4.77 -6.08
N TYR A 86 -12.03 -4.69 -5.65
CA TYR A 86 -13.19 -5.11 -6.43
C TYR A 86 -14.34 -4.15 -6.17
N HIS A 87 -14.93 -3.58 -7.22
CA HIS A 87 -16.20 -2.89 -7.03
C HIS A 87 -17.26 -3.90 -6.57
N THR A 88 -18.15 -3.46 -5.66
CA THR A 88 -19.29 -4.25 -5.17
C THR A 88 -20.08 -4.90 -6.32
N TYR A 89 -20.32 -4.14 -7.39
CA TYR A 89 -21.04 -4.58 -8.58
C TYR A 89 -20.18 -5.37 -9.59
N CYS A 90 -18.85 -5.23 -9.54
CA CYS A 90 -17.96 -6.00 -10.41
C CYS A 90 -17.72 -7.41 -9.88
N HIS A 91 -17.63 -7.57 -8.55
CA HIS A 91 -17.36 -8.87 -7.92
C HIS A 91 -18.40 -9.93 -8.34
N LYS A 92 -18.00 -11.21 -8.37
CA LYS A 92 -18.87 -12.33 -8.73
C LYS A 92 -18.90 -13.36 -7.59
N PRO A 93 -20.06 -13.58 -6.92
CA PRO A 93 -21.33 -12.86 -7.10
C PRO A 93 -21.24 -11.37 -6.65
N PRO A 94 -22.09 -10.46 -7.19
CA PRO A 94 -22.12 -9.07 -6.75
C PRO A 94 -22.37 -8.95 -5.25
N VAL A 95 -21.72 -7.97 -4.63
CA VAL A 95 -21.84 -7.70 -3.19
C VAL A 95 -22.86 -6.56 -3.02
N ASN A 96 -24.06 -6.88 -2.56
CA ASN A 96 -25.15 -5.91 -2.49
C ASN A 96 -24.99 -4.89 -1.36
N GLU A 97 -24.40 -5.30 -0.24
CA GLU A 97 -24.19 -4.46 0.94
C GLU A 97 -22.72 -4.48 1.32
N LYS A 98 -22.20 -3.33 1.79
CA LYS A 98 -20.82 -3.26 2.29
C LYS A 98 -20.65 -4.27 3.44
N PRO A 99 -19.69 -5.20 3.36
CA PRO A 99 -19.49 -6.20 4.40
C PRO A 99 -19.19 -5.55 5.75
N VAL A 100 -19.72 -6.14 6.82
CA VAL A 100 -19.36 -5.78 8.19
C VAL A 100 -18.19 -6.64 8.63
N GLY A 101 -17.08 -6.02 9.02
CA GLY A 101 -15.86 -6.72 9.41
C GLY A 101 -15.06 -7.23 8.22
N LYS A 102 -14.40 -8.40 8.39
CA LYS A 102 -13.48 -8.93 7.39
C LYS A 102 -14.23 -9.42 6.14
N TRP A 103 -13.71 -9.08 4.97
CA TRP A 103 -14.17 -9.53 3.67
C TRP A 103 -13.04 -10.14 2.85
N SER A 104 -13.33 -11.30 2.25
CA SER A 104 -12.40 -12.02 1.37
C SER A 104 -12.98 -12.12 -0.04
N CYS A 105 -12.16 -11.82 -1.05
CA CYS A 105 -12.54 -12.01 -2.44
C CYS A 105 -12.69 -13.51 -2.77
N LYS A 106 -13.40 -13.81 -3.86
CA LYS A 106 -13.62 -15.19 -4.33
C LYS A 106 -12.34 -16.05 -4.35
N ASP A 107 -11.22 -15.46 -4.78
CA ASP A 107 -9.97 -16.20 -4.98
C ASP A 107 -9.35 -16.61 -3.64
N CYS A 108 -9.46 -15.75 -2.63
CA CYS A 108 -8.99 -16.06 -1.27
C CYS A 108 -9.95 -17.00 -0.54
N SER A 109 -11.26 -16.83 -0.72
CA SER A 109 -12.27 -17.69 -0.11
C SER A 109 -12.16 -19.14 -0.61
N SER A 110 -11.84 -19.36 -1.88
CA SER A 110 -11.63 -20.71 -2.44
C SER A 110 -10.36 -21.40 -1.95
N LEU A 111 -9.37 -20.67 -1.42
CA LEU A 111 -8.14 -21.25 -0.88
C LEU A 111 -8.32 -21.75 0.56
N GLN A 112 -9.32 -21.23 1.29
CA GLN A 112 -9.63 -21.62 2.67
C GLN A 112 -10.46 -22.92 2.76
N THR A 113 -11.02 -23.43 1.65
CA THR A 113 -11.89 -24.62 1.64
C THR A 113 -11.14 -25.95 1.48
N LYS A 114 -9.81 -25.97 1.37
CA LYS A 114 -9.07 -27.22 1.51
C LYS A 114 -9.19 -27.67 2.97
N PRO A 115 -9.79 -28.84 3.27
CA PRO A 115 -9.92 -29.28 4.64
C PRO A 115 -8.52 -29.37 5.24
N LYS A 116 -8.26 -28.58 6.28
CA LYS A 116 -7.23 -28.93 7.26
C LYS A 116 -7.60 -30.34 7.70
N ILE A 117 -6.79 -31.33 7.35
CA ILE A 117 -6.92 -32.67 7.90
C ILE A 117 -6.75 -32.48 9.41
N SER A 118 -7.86 -32.41 10.13
CA SER A 118 -7.88 -32.47 11.58
C SER A 118 -7.34 -33.85 11.95
N PRO A 119 -6.40 -33.96 12.89
CA PRO A 119 -6.06 -35.26 13.45
C PRO A 119 -7.33 -35.80 14.11
N LYS A 120 -7.94 -36.83 13.52
CA LYS A 120 -9.03 -37.57 14.15
C LYS A 120 -8.47 -38.16 15.44
N SER A 121 -9.13 -37.80 16.54
CA SER A 121 -8.98 -38.36 17.86
C SER A 121 -9.24 -39.87 17.84
N GLU A 122 -8.26 -40.66 18.23
CA GLU A 122 -8.48 -42.01 18.78
C GLU A 122 -7.23 -42.45 19.55
N ILE A 123 -7.29 -42.42 20.90
CA ILE A 123 -6.43 -43.27 21.73
C ILE A 123 -7.25 -43.77 22.92
N GLU A 124 -7.53 -45.08 22.93
CA GLU A 124 -7.86 -45.84 24.14
C GLU A 124 -6.58 -46.09 24.98
N VAL A 125 -6.66 -45.66 26.25
CA VAL A 125 -6.15 -46.26 27.50
C VAL A 125 -4.71 -46.82 27.54
N THR A 126 -3.83 -46.29 28.42
CA THR A 126 -3.46 -46.90 29.73
C THR A 126 -2.33 -46.12 30.47
N LYS A 127 -2.63 -45.71 31.73
CA LYS A 127 -1.80 -45.45 32.94
C LYS A 127 -0.26 -45.25 32.80
N ARG A 128 0.30 -44.17 33.38
CA ARG A 128 0.77 -44.09 34.78
C ARG A 128 1.22 -42.66 35.19
N SER A 129 0.96 -42.38 36.47
CA SER A 129 1.15 -41.21 37.33
C SER A 129 2.49 -40.47 37.26
N ILE A 130 2.48 -39.13 37.49
CA ILE A 130 3.13 -38.41 38.61
C ILE A 130 2.62 -36.95 38.65
N LEU A 131 2.17 -36.51 39.82
CA LEU A 131 1.82 -35.12 40.16
C LEU A 131 3.07 -34.26 40.24
N ILE A 132 3.02 -33.03 39.69
CA ILE A 132 3.47 -31.82 40.40
C ILE A 132 2.49 -30.69 40.06
N GLN A 133 1.80 -30.17 41.08
CA GLN A 133 1.07 -28.91 41.04
C GLN A 133 2.06 -27.75 41.16
N ASN A 134 1.89 -26.70 40.35
CA ASN A 134 2.01 -25.31 40.83
C ASN A 134 1.37 -24.35 39.82
N THR A 135 0.41 -23.60 40.34
CA THR A 135 -0.31 -22.46 39.76
C THR A 135 0.57 -21.23 39.62
N VAL A 136 0.45 -20.47 38.52
CA VAL A 136 0.01 -19.04 38.44
C VAL A 136 -0.04 -18.57 36.98
N GLU A 137 -0.96 -17.64 36.72
CA GLU A 137 -1.41 -17.10 35.42
C GLU A 137 -0.35 -16.25 34.68
N SER A 138 -0.40 -16.21 33.35
CA SER A 138 -0.44 -14.96 32.56
C SER A 138 -0.32 -15.20 31.05
N VAL A 139 -0.98 -14.30 30.32
CA VAL A 139 -1.22 -14.21 28.88
C VAL A 139 0.08 -14.01 28.08
N GLY A 140 0.26 -14.80 27.02
CA GLY A 140 1.30 -14.58 26.02
C GLY A 140 1.14 -15.53 24.83
N CYS A 141 0.97 -14.99 23.62
CA CYS A 141 1.08 -15.78 22.40
C CYS A 141 2.44 -15.45 21.76
N SER A 142 3.35 -16.41 21.82
CA SER A 142 4.61 -16.35 21.11
C SER A 142 4.90 -17.69 20.44
N SER A 143 5.32 -17.53 19.20
CA SER A 143 6.01 -18.39 18.26
C SER A 143 6.72 -19.64 18.81
N GLY A 144 6.71 -20.71 18.02
CA GLY A 144 7.63 -21.83 18.13
C GLY A 144 7.91 -22.41 16.74
N GLU A 145 9.16 -22.27 16.31
CA GLU A 145 9.74 -22.67 15.04
C GLU A 145 9.82 -24.20 14.89
N ASN A 146 9.79 -24.70 13.65
CA ASN A 146 10.77 -25.70 13.26
C ASN A 146 10.97 -25.80 11.75
N SER A 147 12.24 -25.87 11.41
CA SER A 147 12.86 -25.97 10.09
C SER A 147 12.39 -27.20 9.33
N ASN A 148 12.01 -27.00 8.06
CA ASN A 148 12.29 -27.95 6.99
C ASN A 148 12.25 -27.19 5.65
N GLN A 149 13.40 -27.18 4.98
CA GLN A 149 13.56 -26.68 3.62
C GLN A 149 12.73 -27.56 2.67
N ALA A 150 11.84 -26.94 1.90
CA ALA A 150 11.32 -27.50 0.67
C ALA A 150 11.21 -26.38 -0.36
N ALA A 151 12.03 -26.47 -1.40
CA ALA A 151 11.99 -25.59 -2.55
C ALA A 151 10.64 -25.73 -3.26
N PHE A 152 9.88 -24.63 -3.35
CA PHE A 152 8.71 -24.54 -4.21
C PHE A 152 9.09 -23.76 -5.47
N THR A 153 9.28 -24.49 -6.55
CA THR A 153 9.29 -23.96 -7.92
C THR A 153 7.90 -23.39 -8.25
N PRO A 154 7.76 -22.13 -8.70
CA PRO A 154 6.50 -21.65 -9.22
C PRO A 154 6.43 -22.02 -10.69
N ASN A 155 5.66 -23.06 -11.03
CA ASN A 155 5.20 -23.22 -12.40
C ASN A 155 3.70 -23.54 -12.42
N SER A 156 2.91 -22.48 -12.60
CA SER A 156 1.57 -22.55 -13.18
C SER A 156 1.21 -21.17 -13.71
N HIS A 157 1.80 -20.86 -14.87
CA HIS A 157 1.28 -19.89 -15.83
C HIS A 157 -0.14 -20.30 -16.22
N CYS A 158 -1.14 -19.45 -16.01
CA CYS A 158 -2.39 -19.54 -16.75
C CYS A 158 -2.30 -18.61 -17.97
N HIS A 159 -1.81 -19.16 -19.07
CA HIS A 159 -1.98 -18.59 -20.40
C HIS A 159 -2.91 -19.54 -21.16
N ASN A 160 -4.05 -19.04 -21.62
CA ASN A 160 -4.80 -19.64 -22.74
C ASN A 160 -4.83 -18.61 -23.86
N GLN A 161 -3.96 -18.79 -24.85
CA GLN A 161 -4.12 -18.27 -26.22
C GLN A 161 -5.07 -19.25 -26.97
N VAL A 162 -5.77 -18.94 -28.07
CA VAL A 162 -5.35 -18.39 -29.39
C VAL A 162 -6.69 -18.02 -30.10
N ASN A 163 -6.87 -16.90 -30.83
CA ASN A 163 -6.46 -16.81 -32.24
C ASN A 163 -6.31 -15.38 -32.78
N HIS A 164 -5.22 -15.21 -33.53
CA HIS A 164 -4.68 -14.00 -34.11
C HIS A 164 -5.42 -13.56 -35.39
N GLN A 165 -5.76 -12.28 -35.49
CA GLN A 165 -5.51 -11.50 -36.71
C GLN A 165 -4.71 -10.26 -36.33
N GLN A 166 -3.60 -10.07 -37.04
CA GLN A 166 -2.51 -9.15 -36.74
C GLN A 166 -2.94 -7.68 -36.79
N SER A 167 -2.59 -6.89 -35.77
CA SER A 167 -2.16 -5.49 -35.91
C SER A 167 -1.56 -4.94 -34.61
N SER A 168 -0.32 -4.43 -34.73
CA SER A 168 0.38 -3.47 -33.86
C SER A 168 0.57 -3.78 -32.37
N THR A 169 1.80 -4.21 -32.04
CA THR A 169 2.45 -4.09 -30.73
C THR A 169 2.49 -2.64 -30.24
N GLN A 170 1.87 -2.34 -29.10
CA GLN A 170 2.21 -1.17 -28.29
C GLN A 170 2.22 -1.55 -26.79
N ASN A 171 3.31 -1.15 -26.13
CA ASN A 171 3.68 -1.43 -24.75
C ASN A 171 2.55 -1.19 -23.73
N LEU A 172 2.27 -2.19 -22.90
CA LEU A 172 1.36 -2.11 -21.75
C LEU A 172 2.12 -1.92 -20.42
N SER A 173 3.22 -1.18 -20.46
CA SER A 173 3.88 -0.64 -19.27
C SER A 173 3.18 0.66 -18.89
N LEU A 174 2.26 0.60 -17.92
CA LEU A 174 1.69 1.80 -17.32
C LEU A 174 2.81 2.55 -16.56
N PRO A 175 2.92 3.88 -16.72
CA PRO A 175 4.05 4.63 -16.19
C PRO A 175 4.07 4.64 -14.67
N PHE A 176 5.26 4.41 -14.13
CA PHE A 176 5.64 4.65 -12.73
C PHE A 176 5.26 6.09 -12.34
N ILE A 177 4.79 6.37 -11.12
CA ILE A 177 4.50 7.77 -10.70
C ILE A 177 5.75 8.68 -10.70
N ASP A 178 6.96 8.12 -10.77
CA ASP A 178 8.16 8.90 -11.10
C ASP A 178 8.09 9.57 -12.49
N ASP A 179 7.11 9.18 -13.32
CA ASP A 179 6.77 9.76 -14.62
C ASP A 179 5.44 10.52 -14.63
N ASN A 180 4.93 11.04 -13.50
CA ASN A 180 3.78 11.94 -13.55
C ASN A 180 4.19 13.26 -14.25
N PRO A 181 3.68 13.55 -15.47
CA PRO A 181 4.12 14.70 -16.26
C PRO A 181 3.76 16.04 -15.58
N LEU A 182 2.67 16.08 -14.81
CA LEU A 182 2.27 17.28 -14.06
C LEU A 182 3.26 17.61 -12.95
N ILE A 183 3.74 16.61 -12.20
CA ILE A 183 4.71 16.83 -11.12
C ILE A 183 6.09 17.19 -11.70
N LYS A 184 6.49 16.56 -12.82
CA LYS A 184 7.73 16.91 -13.52
C LYS A 184 7.69 18.32 -14.09
N GLN A 185 6.54 18.75 -14.61
CA GLN A 185 6.37 20.12 -15.10
C GLN A 185 6.40 21.10 -13.94
N ALA A 186 5.64 20.82 -12.88
CA ALA A 186 5.62 21.59 -11.64
C ALA A 186 7.03 21.81 -11.07
N ALA A 187 7.87 20.77 -11.07
CA ALA A 187 9.24 20.86 -10.55
C ALA A 187 10.11 21.93 -11.24
N LYS A 188 9.76 22.37 -12.46
CA LYS A 188 10.52 23.40 -13.19
C LYS A 188 10.13 24.83 -12.81
N GLU A 189 8.92 25.04 -12.30
CA GLU A 189 8.31 26.36 -12.16
C GLU A 189 7.68 26.63 -10.78
N ALA A 190 7.56 25.61 -9.93
CA ALA A 190 6.86 25.69 -8.65
C ALA A 190 7.38 26.80 -7.73
N HIS A 191 8.67 27.11 -7.78
CA HIS A 191 9.28 28.18 -6.98
C HIS A 191 8.70 29.58 -7.25
N GLY A 192 8.17 29.81 -8.46
CA GLY A 192 7.61 31.09 -8.88
C GLY A 192 6.08 31.15 -8.84
N TRP A 193 5.42 30.12 -8.31
CA TRP A 193 3.97 30.07 -8.30
C TRP A 193 3.33 31.01 -7.27
N ASN A 194 2.25 31.65 -7.67
CA ASN A 194 1.32 32.32 -6.77
C ASN A 194 0.29 31.33 -6.18
N VAL A 195 -0.51 31.80 -5.23
CA VAL A 195 -1.56 31.00 -4.55
C VAL A 195 -2.54 30.35 -5.54
N GLU A 196 -2.87 31.03 -6.64
CA GLU A 196 -3.80 30.51 -7.65
C GLU A 196 -3.19 29.37 -8.47
N GLN A 197 -1.90 29.47 -8.79
CA GLN A 197 -1.17 28.39 -9.47
C GLN A 197 -1.03 27.16 -8.56
N VAL A 198 -0.79 27.36 -7.26
CA VAL A 198 -0.80 26.25 -6.28
C VAL A 198 -2.18 25.61 -6.20
N PHE A 199 -3.26 26.39 -6.09
CA PHE A 199 -4.63 25.87 -6.09
C PHE A 199 -4.90 25.00 -7.33
N ASN A 200 -4.55 25.51 -8.51
CA ASN A 200 -4.79 24.81 -9.76
C ASN A 200 -3.98 23.51 -9.85
N PHE A 201 -2.73 23.53 -9.39
CA PHE A 201 -1.89 22.33 -9.32
C PHE A 201 -2.50 21.26 -8.41
N ILE A 202 -2.88 21.60 -7.18
CA ILE A 202 -3.51 20.65 -6.23
C ILE A 202 -4.83 20.10 -6.80
N SER A 203 -5.60 20.93 -7.50
CA SER A 203 -6.83 20.52 -8.18
C SER A 203 -6.55 19.53 -9.31
N GLN A 204 -5.56 19.80 -10.15
CA GLN A 204 -5.14 18.93 -11.26
C GLN A 204 -4.54 17.60 -10.79
N LEU A 205 -4.00 17.55 -9.57
CA LEU A 205 -3.59 16.30 -8.91
C LEU A 205 -4.78 15.45 -8.43
N GLY A 206 -6.02 15.93 -8.59
CA GLY A 206 -7.25 15.24 -8.20
C GLY A 206 -7.76 15.62 -6.81
N PHE A 207 -7.29 16.74 -6.23
CA PHE A 207 -7.63 17.17 -4.87
C PHE A 207 -8.36 18.53 -4.86
N ALA A 208 -9.30 18.74 -5.79
CA ALA A 208 -9.99 20.03 -5.96
C ALA A 208 -10.66 20.55 -4.67
N ASP A 209 -11.31 19.67 -3.91
CA ASP A 209 -11.94 20.04 -2.63
C ASP A 209 -10.90 20.49 -1.59
N GLN A 210 -9.73 19.85 -1.57
CA GLN A 210 -8.66 20.18 -0.63
C GLN A 210 -7.84 21.38 -1.10
N ALA A 211 -7.78 21.66 -2.41
CA ALA A 211 -7.11 22.84 -2.96
C ALA A 211 -7.67 24.14 -2.36
N ILE A 212 -8.96 24.16 -2.00
CA ILE A 212 -9.60 25.29 -1.31
C ILE A 212 -8.86 25.63 -0.01
N ALA A 213 -8.40 24.63 0.75
CA ALA A 213 -7.62 24.86 1.97
C ALA A 213 -6.27 25.51 1.67
N PHE A 214 -5.58 25.09 0.61
CA PHE A 214 -4.32 25.74 0.19
C PHE A 214 -4.52 27.20 -0.19
N ARG A 215 -5.62 27.52 -0.89
CA ARG A 215 -5.95 28.91 -1.23
C ARG A 215 -6.31 29.72 0.03
N ARG A 216 -7.08 29.14 0.95
CA ARG A 216 -7.50 29.79 2.21
C ARG A 216 -6.31 30.12 3.12
N GLU A 217 -5.36 29.20 3.25
CA GLU A 217 -4.13 29.40 4.01
C GLU A 217 -3.05 30.16 3.22
N GLU A 218 -3.40 30.74 2.07
CA GLU A 218 -2.52 31.56 1.23
C GLU A 218 -1.19 30.87 0.85
N ILE A 219 -1.24 29.56 0.61
CA ILE A 219 -0.04 28.78 0.26
C ILE A 219 0.41 29.11 -1.17
N ASP A 220 1.52 29.81 -1.29
CA ASP A 220 2.22 30.07 -2.56
C ASP A 220 3.25 28.98 -2.88
N GLY A 221 3.96 29.13 -4.01
CA GLY A 221 4.94 28.16 -4.48
C GLY A 221 6.11 27.94 -3.52
N GLN A 222 6.56 28.99 -2.85
CA GLN A 222 7.66 28.91 -1.87
C GLN A 222 7.20 28.14 -0.64
N ALA A 223 6.04 28.52 -0.08
CA ALA A 223 5.45 27.84 1.06
C ALA A 223 5.17 26.36 0.74
N LEU A 224 4.63 26.06 -0.44
CA LEU A 224 4.36 24.70 -0.91
C LEU A 224 5.63 23.82 -0.87
N LEU A 225 6.77 24.37 -1.31
CA LEU A 225 8.06 23.65 -1.32
C LEU A 225 8.67 23.47 0.08
N LEU A 226 8.18 24.21 1.08
CA LEU A 226 8.63 24.13 2.47
C LEU A 226 7.64 23.41 3.39
N LEU A 227 6.42 23.11 2.91
CA LEU A 227 5.40 22.43 3.70
C LEU A 227 5.92 21.09 4.23
N LYS A 228 5.86 20.95 5.55
CA LYS A 228 6.20 19.72 6.25
C LYS A 228 4.97 18.83 6.37
N ARG A 229 5.23 17.56 6.74
CA ARG A 229 4.20 16.59 7.09
C ARG A 229 3.21 17.13 8.10
N SER A 230 3.70 17.77 9.17
CA SER A 230 2.87 18.36 10.22
C SER A 230 1.90 19.37 9.63
N ASP A 231 2.37 20.26 8.77
CA ASP A 231 1.61 21.39 8.25
C ASP A 231 0.45 20.91 7.37
N VAL A 232 0.72 19.93 6.50
CA VAL A 232 -0.33 19.33 5.66
C VAL A 232 -1.38 18.58 6.50
N LEU A 233 -0.97 17.96 7.60
CA LEU A 233 -1.85 17.17 8.46
C LEU A 233 -2.67 18.02 9.45
N SER A 234 -2.10 19.10 9.99
CA SER A 234 -2.74 19.88 11.06
C SER A 234 -3.16 21.28 10.65
N MET A 235 -2.35 21.99 9.86
CA MET A 235 -2.62 23.40 9.52
C MET A 235 -3.75 23.53 8.49
N LEU A 236 -3.75 22.66 7.47
CA LEU A 236 -4.73 22.72 6.39
C LEU A 236 -6.13 22.17 6.78
N SER A 237 -6.27 21.63 7.99
CA SER A 237 -7.52 21.01 8.50
C SER A 237 -8.10 19.94 7.57
N LEU A 238 -7.22 19.17 6.91
CA LEU A 238 -7.61 18.14 5.96
C LEU A 238 -7.92 16.82 6.68
N LYS A 239 -8.84 16.02 6.11
CA LYS A 239 -9.02 14.63 6.55
C LYS A 239 -7.70 13.86 6.35
N LEU A 240 -7.35 13.01 7.33
CA LEU A 240 -6.07 12.29 7.37
C LEU A 240 -5.73 11.58 6.05
N GLY A 241 -6.70 10.89 5.44
CA GLY A 241 -6.50 10.20 4.16
C GLY A 241 -6.02 11.14 3.05
N PRO A 242 -6.86 12.09 2.57
CA PRO A 242 -6.46 13.08 1.55
C PRO A 242 -5.17 13.84 1.88
N ALA A 243 -4.97 14.21 3.13
CA ALA A 243 -3.77 14.93 3.58
C ALA A 243 -2.49 14.11 3.30
N LEU A 244 -2.51 12.81 3.62
CA LEU A 244 -1.39 11.91 3.32
C LEU A 244 -1.15 11.75 1.82
N LYS A 245 -2.22 11.66 1.02
CA LYS A 245 -2.11 11.55 -0.45
C LYS A 245 -1.47 12.80 -1.05
N ILE A 246 -1.91 13.98 -0.61
CA ILE A 246 -1.38 15.28 -1.09
C ILE A 246 0.07 15.44 -0.66
N HIS A 247 0.37 15.28 0.63
CA HIS A 247 1.73 15.37 1.15
C HIS A 247 2.69 14.50 0.33
N ARG A 248 2.28 13.28 -0.02
CA ARG A 248 3.12 12.41 -0.81
C ARG A 248 3.45 12.96 -2.19
N ARG A 249 2.49 13.59 -2.88
CA ARG A 249 2.74 14.27 -4.16
C ARG A 249 3.70 15.44 -3.97
N LEU A 250 3.52 16.19 -2.88
CA LEU A 250 4.39 17.32 -2.54
C LEU A 250 5.81 16.88 -2.21
N SER A 251 6.00 15.76 -1.51
CA SER A 251 7.35 15.23 -1.22
C SER A 251 8.09 14.81 -2.48
N ILE A 252 7.40 14.24 -3.47
CA ILE A 252 8.00 13.95 -4.77
C ILE A 252 8.38 15.26 -5.46
N LEU A 253 7.48 16.24 -5.52
CA LEU A 253 7.77 17.56 -6.08
C LEU A 253 8.99 18.22 -5.41
N GLN A 254 9.02 18.28 -4.08
CA GLN A 254 10.11 18.84 -3.29
C GLN A 254 11.44 18.14 -3.59
N SER A 255 11.44 16.81 -3.66
CA SER A 255 12.65 16.04 -4.00
C SER A 255 13.20 16.36 -5.39
N LEU A 256 12.32 16.63 -6.37
CA LEU A 256 12.70 16.97 -7.73
C LEU A 256 13.22 18.41 -7.85
N VAL A 257 12.65 19.35 -7.08
CA VAL A 257 13.02 20.78 -7.11
C VAL A 257 14.32 21.03 -6.35
N LEU A 258 14.46 20.46 -5.16
CA LEU A 258 15.54 20.83 -4.25
C LEU A 258 16.84 20.07 -4.56
N GLY A 259 16.79 18.86 -5.11
CA GLY A 259 18.01 18.09 -5.44
C GLY A 259 18.95 17.82 -4.24
N VAL A 260 18.47 17.98 -3.00
CA VAL A 260 19.23 17.84 -1.74
C VAL A 260 19.25 16.34 -1.37
N GLY A 261 20.37 15.61 -1.24
CA GLY A 261 21.74 16.05 -0.91
C GLY A 261 21.82 16.34 0.58
N GLU A 262 21.94 15.30 1.41
CA GLU A 262 21.98 15.29 2.90
C GLU A 262 22.13 16.63 3.64
N PRO A 263 21.31 16.90 4.68
CA PRO A 263 21.71 17.88 5.67
C PRO A 263 22.92 17.35 6.44
N ASN A 264 24.07 18.00 6.25
CA ASN A 264 25.20 17.93 7.17
C ASN A 264 24.74 18.42 8.55
N ASP A 265 24.52 17.49 9.48
CA ASP A 265 24.53 17.80 10.92
C ASP A 265 25.99 17.92 11.37
N HIS A 266 26.55 19.12 11.20
CA HIS A 266 27.72 19.60 11.94
C HIS A 266 27.36 20.97 12.53
N ASN A 267 26.91 20.97 13.78
CA ASN A 267 27.58 21.64 14.92
C ASN A 267 26.80 21.38 16.21
#